data_AF-A0A8H3VUM3-F1
#
_entry.id   AF-A0A8H3VUM3-F1
#
_cell.length_a   1.000
_cell.length_b   1.000
_cell.length_c   1.000
_cell.angle_alpha   90.00
_cell.angle_beta   90.00
_cell.angle_gamma   90.00
#
_symmetry.space_group_name_H-M   'P 1'
#
loop_
_entity.id
_entity.type
_entity.pdbx_description
1 polymer ?
#
loop_
_entity_poly.entity_id
_entity_poly.type
_entity_poly.pdbx_seq_one_letter_code
_entity_poly.pdbx_strand_id
1 'polypeptide(L)'
;MSSPSKDKPRLTEQEKKNNHIASEQKRRQAIREGFDRLANTVPGMEGQGRSESLVLNATIEYMKQQIAEYKDNMRQLHAAGIDTSDLEIPHLDPPDDGVDSPVGKSN
;
A
#
# COMPACT_ATOMS: atom_id res chain seq x y z
N MET A 1 46.14 -29.75 -10.91
CA MET A 1 45.55 -29.59 -9.56
C MET A 1 44.09 -29.21 -9.75
N SER A 2 43.17 -30.10 -9.36
CA SER A 2 41.73 -29.96 -9.61
C SER A 2 41.07 -29.22 -8.44
N SER A 3 40.36 -28.13 -8.72
CA SER A 3 39.57 -27.37 -7.75
C SER A 3 38.29 -28.14 -7.40
N PRO A 4 37.91 -28.31 -6.12
CA PRO A 4 36.65 -28.97 -5.79
C PRO A 4 35.50 -28.04 -6.14
N SER A 5 34.63 -28.52 -7.03
CA SER A 5 33.32 -27.95 -7.29
C SER A 5 32.59 -27.73 -5.97
N LYS A 6 32.03 -26.53 -5.78
CA LYS A 6 31.04 -26.23 -4.74
C LYS A 6 29.76 -27.01 -5.04
N ASP A 7 29.81 -28.31 -4.84
CA ASP A 7 28.65 -29.18 -4.89
C ASP A 7 27.87 -28.97 -3.60
N LYS A 8 26.97 -27.97 -3.61
CA LYS A 8 25.90 -27.92 -2.61
C LYS A 8 25.16 -29.25 -2.72
N PRO A 9 25.15 -30.11 -1.69
CA PRO A 9 24.45 -31.37 -1.75
C PRO A 9 22.98 -31.10 -2.11
N ARG A 10 22.46 -31.84 -3.09
CA ARG A 10 21.04 -31.75 -3.46
C ARG A 10 20.24 -32.18 -2.23
N LEU A 11 19.38 -31.27 -1.76
CA LEU A 11 18.51 -31.52 -0.61
C LEU A 11 17.78 -32.86 -0.77
N THR A 12 17.82 -33.68 0.27
CA THR A 12 17.02 -34.90 0.36
C THR A 12 15.54 -34.56 0.27
N GLU A 13 14.70 -35.52 -0.12
CA GLU A 13 13.25 -35.33 -0.17
C GLU A 13 12.67 -34.91 1.19
N GLN A 14 13.24 -35.44 2.28
CA GLN A 14 12.87 -35.05 3.64
C GLN A 14 13.26 -33.60 3.97
N GLU A 15 14.46 -33.17 3.60
CA GLU A 15 14.90 -31.78 3.79
C GLU A 15 14.08 -30.80 2.95
N LYS A 16 13.75 -31.15 1.70
CA LYS A 16 12.86 -30.34 0.85
C LYS A 16 11.49 -30.17 1.50
N LYS A 17 10.90 -31.26 2.00
CA LYS A 17 9.59 -31.22 2.68
C LYS A 17 9.64 -30.32 3.92
N ASN A 18 10.67 -30.44 4.74
CA ASN A 18 10.85 -29.62 5.93
C ASN A 18 11.03 -28.13 5.56
N ASN A 19 11.86 -27.83 4.57
CA ASN A 19 12.07 -26.46 4.09
C ASN A 19 10.80 -25.86 3.49
N HIS A 20 10.00 -26.64 2.76
CA HIS A 20 8.72 -26.18 2.23
C HIS A 20 7.75 -25.76 3.36
N ILE A 21 7.63 -26.59 4.41
CA ILE A 21 6.78 -26.29 5.57
C ILE A 21 7.28 -25.02 6.28
N ALA A 22 8.59 -24.92 6.54
CA ALA A 22 9.17 -23.77 7.22
C ALA A 22 9.00 -22.47 6.41
N SER A 23 9.22 -22.52 5.09
CA SER A 23 9.03 -21.38 4.19
C SER A 23 7.57 -20.90 4.20
N GLU A 24 6.62 -21.84 4.13
CA GLU A 24 5.20 -21.49 4.14
C GLU A 24 4.74 -20.95 5.50
N GLN A 25 5.24 -21.49 6.62
CA GLN A 25 4.98 -20.93 7.95
C GLN A 25 5.50 -19.50 8.05
N LYS A 26 6.74 -19.24 7.61
CA LYS A 26 7.32 -17.90 7.59
C LYS A 26 6.51 -16.95 6.70
N ARG A 27 6.09 -17.39 5.51
CA ARG A 27 5.25 -16.61 4.61
C ARG A 27 3.92 -16.25 5.28
N ARG A 28 3.23 -17.21 5.90
CA ARG A 28 1.96 -16.98 6.60
C ARG A 28 2.13 -16.04 7.79
N GLN A 29 3.22 -16.16 8.53
CA GLN A 29 3.51 -15.27 9.65
C GLN A 29 3.69 -13.83 9.17
N ALA A 30 4.46 -13.60 8.10
CA ALA A 30 4.64 -12.28 7.51
C ALA A 30 3.32 -11.66 7.00
N ILE A 31 2.43 -12.47 6.43
CA ILE A 31 1.09 -12.02 6.01
C ILE A 31 0.27 -11.56 7.21
N ARG A 32 0.24 -12.34 8.31
CA ARG A 32 -0.50 -11.97 9.53
C ARG A 32 0.02 -10.68 10.14
N GLU A 33 1.34 -10.52 10.22
CA GLU A 33 1.96 -9.28 10.69
C GLU A 33 1.65 -8.09 9.78
N GLY A 34 1.43 -8.32 8.48
CA GLY A 34 0.90 -7.33 7.56
C GLY A 34 -0.52 -6.89 7.93
N PHE A 35 -1.42 -7.84 8.18
CA PHE A 35 -2.80 -7.57 8.59
C PHE A 35 -2.90 -6.91 9.97
N ASP A 36 -2.10 -7.36 10.93
CA ASP A 36 -2.06 -6.75 12.26
C ASP A 36 -1.60 -5.28 12.18
N ARG A 37 -0.66 -4.96 11.28
CA ARG A 37 -0.26 -3.56 11.00
C ARG A 37 -1.38 -2.76 10.34
N LEU A 38 -2.05 -3.31 9.33
CA LEU A 38 -3.18 -2.62 8.69
C LEU A 38 -4.30 -2.32 9.70
N ALA A 39 -4.65 -3.29 10.54
CA ALA A 39 -5.65 -3.15 11.59
C ALA A 39 -5.31 -2.05 12.61
N ASN A 40 -4.03 -1.78 12.87
CA ASN A 40 -3.59 -0.72 13.78
C ASN A 40 -3.51 0.66 13.10
N THR A 41 -3.44 0.72 11.77
CA THR A 41 -3.39 1.99 11.02
C THR A 41 -4.79 2.48 10.65
N VAL A 42 -5.71 1.56 10.36
CA VAL A 42 -7.07 1.89 9.95
C VAL A 42 -7.94 2.13 11.19
N PRO A 43 -8.52 3.33 11.37
CA PRO A 43 -9.32 3.64 12.54
C PRO A 43 -10.46 2.65 12.78
N GLY A 44 -10.57 2.14 14.00
CA GLY A 44 -11.66 1.24 14.41
C GLY A 44 -11.45 -0.23 14.04
N MET A 45 -10.31 -0.60 13.46
CA MET A 45 -9.95 -1.98 13.12
C MET A 45 -8.97 -2.62 14.11
N GLU A 46 -8.66 -1.97 15.23
CA GLU A 46 -7.66 -2.46 16.19
C GLU A 46 -8.02 -3.86 16.71
N GLY A 47 -7.04 -4.77 16.67
CA GLY A 47 -7.25 -6.18 17.05
C GLY A 47 -8.06 -7.01 16.04
N GLN A 48 -8.52 -6.45 14.92
CA GLN A 48 -9.25 -7.17 13.86
C GLN A 48 -8.34 -7.79 12.78
N GLY A 49 -7.02 -7.87 13.00
CA GLY A 49 -6.05 -8.41 12.03
C GLY A 49 -6.29 -9.87 11.59
N ARG A 50 -7.24 -10.57 12.21
CA ARG A 50 -7.67 -11.93 11.82
C ARG A 50 -8.87 -11.96 10.87
N SER A 51 -9.54 -10.82 10.68
CA SER A 51 -10.68 -10.65 9.78
C SER A 51 -10.21 -10.07 8.45
N GLU A 52 -9.49 -10.85 7.64
CA GLU A 52 -8.76 -10.36 6.46
C GLU A 52 -9.64 -9.51 5.51
N SER A 53 -10.82 -10.01 5.13
CA SER A 53 -11.73 -9.29 4.24
C SER A 53 -12.27 -7.99 4.84
N LEU A 54 -12.56 -7.99 6.14
CA LEU A 54 -13.03 -6.80 6.85
C LEU A 54 -11.94 -5.73 6.87
N VAL A 55 -10.72 -6.10 7.23
CA VAL A 55 -9.57 -5.19 7.28
C VAL A 55 -9.29 -4.59 5.91
N LEU A 56 -9.28 -5.40 4.84
CA LEU A 56 -9.05 -4.88 3.48
C LEU A 56 -10.15 -3.90 3.03
N ASN A 57 -11.41 -4.25 3.25
CA ASN A 57 -12.52 -3.37 2.88
C ASN A 57 -12.48 -2.05 3.66
N ALA A 58 -12.25 -2.11 4.98
CA ALA A 58 -12.11 -0.91 5.80
C ALA A 58 -10.89 -0.07 5.36
N THR A 59 -9.78 -0.71 4.97
CA THR A 59 -8.60 -0.02 4.45
C THR A 59 -8.93 0.75 3.16
N ILE A 60 -9.68 0.13 2.24
CA ILE A 60 -10.10 0.77 0.98
C ILE A 60 -10.97 1.99 1.26
N GLU A 61 -11.97 1.85 2.13
CA GLU A 61 -12.84 2.96 2.50
C GLU A 61 -12.08 4.09 3.18
N TYR A 62 -11.15 3.77 4.07
CA TYR A 62 -10.28 4.76 4.70
C TYR A 62 -9.41 5.50 3.68
N MET A 63 -8.78 4.79 2.73
CA MET A 63 -8.00 5.45 1.66
C MET A 63 -8.85 6.40 0.82
N LYS A 64 -10.10 6.03 0.48
CA LYS A 64 -11.02 6.93 -0.24
C LYS A 64 -11.33 8.19 0.56
N GLN A 65 -11.55 8.05 1.88
CA GLN A 65 -11.79 9.19 2.78
C GLN A 65 -10.57 10.12 2.83
N GLN A 66 -9.37 9.57 3.01
CA GLN A 66 -8.13 10.35 3.04
C GLN A 66 -7.87 11.09 1.72
N ILE A 67 -8.19 10.48 0.58
CA ILE A 67 -8.13 11.16 -0.73
C ILE A 67 -9.14 12.31 -0.82
N ALA A 68 -10.37 12.10 -0.34
CA ALA A 68 -11.39 13.15 -0.35
C ALA A 68 -11.01 14.33 0.57
N GLU A 69 -10.51 14.04 1.77
CA GLU A 69 -9.99 15.03 2.71
C GLU A 69 -8.80 15.80 2.12
N TYR A 70 -7.84 15.10 1.51
CA TYR A 70 -6.73 15.73 0.80
C TYR A 70 -7.25 16.70 -0.27
N LYS A 71 -8.20 16.28 -1.11
CA LYS A 71 -8.76 17.16 -2.15
C LYS A 71 -9.45 18.38 -1.55
N ASP A 72 -10.19 18.21 -0.45
CA ASP A 72 -10.85 19.33 0.20
C ASP A 72 -9.85 20.32 0.81
N ASN A 73 -8.83 19.82 1.50
CA ASN A 73 -7.76 20.63 2.06
C ASN A 73 -7.02 21.41 0.96
N MET A 74 -6.71 20.77 -0.17
CA MET A 74 -6.07 21.42 -1.31
C MET A 74 -6.93 22.57 -1.86
N ARG A 75 -8.25 22.37 -2.02
CA ARG A 75 -9.17 23.46 -2.43
C ARG A 75 -9.12 24.63 -1.45
N GLN A 76 -9.12 24.35 -0.15
CA GLN A 76 -9.08 25.40 0.87
C GLN A 76 -7.76 26.19 0.83
N LEU A 77 -6.64 25.49 0.65
CA LEU A 77 -5.32 26.13 0.53
C LEU A 77 -5.23 27.00 -0.74
N HIS A 78 -5.73 26.50 -1.88
CA HIS A 78 -5.79 27.26 -3.13
C HIS A 78 -6.69 28.49 -3.00
N ALA A 79 -7.87 28.35 -2.40
CA ALA A 79 -8.78 29.46 -2.16
C ALA A 79 -8.19 30.52 -1.21
N ALA A 80 -7.30 30.10 -0.30
CA ALA A 80 -6.54 30.99 0.57
C ALA A 80 -5.30 31.61 -0.12
N GLY A 81 -5.00 31.22 -1.37
CA GLY A 81 -3.83 31.71 -2.12
C GLY A 81 -2.49 31.14 -1.63
N ILE A 82 -2.52 30.01 -0.93
CA ILE A 82 -1.31 29.33 -0.42
C ILE A 82 -0.73 28.47 -1.54
N ASP A 83 0.59 28.53 -1.72
CA ASP A 83 1.32 27.64 -2.63
C ASP A 83 1.32 26.20 -2.08
N THR A 84 0.84 25.25 -2.89
CA THR A 84 0.72 23.85 -2.53
C THR A 84 1.63 22.93 -3.33
N SER A 85 2.56 23.47 -4.12
CA SER A 85 3.43 22.68 -5.01
C SER A 85 4.14 21.53 -4.30
N ASP A 86 4.56 21.73 -3.05
CA ASP A 86 5.22 20.70 -2.21
C ASP A 86 4.26 19.62 -1.66
N LEU A 87 2.95 19.84 -1.73
CA LEU A 87 1.93 18.95 -1.17
C LEU A 87 1.21 18.12 -2.24
N GLU A 88 1.47 18.39 -3.53
CA GLU A 88 0.81 17.71 -4.63
C GLU A 88 1.20 16.24 -4.74
N ILE A 89 0.19 15.37 -4.75
CA ILE A 89 0.36 13.93 -4.96
C ILE A 89 0.27 13.62 -6.46
N PRO A 90 1.32 13.04 -7.09
CA PRO A 90 1.30 12.72 -8.51
C PRO A 90 0.15 11.77 -8.89
N HIS A 91 -0.48 12.03 -10.04
CA HIS A 91 -1.58 11.23 -10.60
C HIS A 91 -2.86 11.16 -9.76
N LEU A 92 -2.96 11.95 -8.69
CA LEU A 92 -4.20 12.18 -8.00
C LEU A 92 -4.80 13.46 -8.58
N ASP A 93 -5.89 13.33 -9.35
CA ASP A 93 -6.50 14.49 -10.02
C ASP A 93 -6.65 15.64 -9.03
N PRO A 94 -6.21 16.86 -9.39
CA PRO A 94 -6.46 18.02 -8.56
C PRO A 94 -7.96 18.13 -8.31
N PRO A 95 -8.37 18.74 -7.19
CA PRO A 95 -9.78 19.00 -6.97
C PRO A 95 -10.31 19.78 -8.16
N ASP A 96 -11.49 19.42 -8.69
CA ASP A 96 -12.18 20.22 -9.70
C ASP A 96 -12.47 21.59 -9.07
N ASP A 97 -11.58 22.53 -9.34
CA ASP A 97 -11.51 23.87 -8.80
C ASP A 97 -12.43 24.82 -9.59
N GLY A 98 -13.11 24.32 -10.64
CA GLY A 98 -14.06 25.09 -11.43
C GLY A 98 -13.45 26.34 -12.09
N VAL A 99 -12.12 26.49 -12.01
CA VAL A 99 -11.38 27.53 -12.70
C VAL A 99 -11.28 27.06 -14.13
N ASP A 100 -12.23 27.54 -14.93
CA ASP A 100 -12.37 27.33 -16.36
C ASP A 100 -10.98 27.20 -17.01
N SER A 101 -10.56 25.96 -17.30
CA SER A 101 -9.40 25.74 -18.15
C SER A 101 -9.69 26.52 -19.43
N PRO A 102 -8.87 27.52 -19.81
CA PRO A 102 -9.18 28.28 -21.00
C PRO A 102 -9.13 27.26 -22.14
N VAL A 103 -10.31 27.00 -22.71
CA VAL A 103 -10.46 26.28 -23.98
C VAL A 103 -9.70 27.13 -25.00
N GLY A 104 -8.41 26.81 -25.13
CA GLY A 104 -7.47 27.37 -26.08
C GLY A 104 -7.74 26.76 -27.44
N LYS A 105 -8.78 27.30 -28.08
CA LYS A 105 -9.01 27.51 -29.51
C LYS A 105 -8.13 26.71 -30.47
N SER A 106 -8.83 25.94 -31.30
CA SER A 106 -8.70 25.86 -32.76
C SER A 106 -7.37 26.34 -33.36
N ASN A 107 -6.63 25.41 -33.93
CA ASN A 107 -6.17 25.47 -35.31
C ASN A 107 -5.93 24.06 -35.86
#